data_AF-A0A2T5IEJ4-F1
#
_entry.id   AF-A0A2T5IEJ4-F1
#
_cell.length_a   1.000
_cell.length_b   1.000
_cell.length_c   1.000
_cell.angle_alpha   90.00
_cell.angle_beta   90.00
_cell.angle_gamma   90.00
#
_symmetry.space_group_name_H-M   'P 1'
#
loop_
_entity.id
_entity.type
_entity.pdbx_description
1 polymer ?
#
loop_
_entity_poly.entity_id
_entity_poly.type
_entity_poly.pdbx_seq_one_letter_code
_entity_poly.pdbx_strand_id
1 'polypeptide(L)'
;MIPPGALLPLLMVFSLTVSAMQIDADPRTIVSFMDKGLSPELDILSVTTDISPEDHLVFQVKTRGERAQGEVADHLLLRILHGKVYVFLIPINKENGNKVLMYETALQPDYPLLPQVLEQSRENDMPRHLKVERVARGVEFTLPLEWIDFGKDFGFDAYTVSAQVQGDTLEISRVHDQAGKGRGGSNKFSAVTLLNKLCTPQRLRAGRD
;
A
#
# COMPACT_ATOMS: atom_id res chain seq x y z
N MET A 1 -55.44 8.49 -46.73
CA MET A 1 -54.93 7.68 -45.60
C MET A 1 -53.74 8.42 -45.02
N ILE A 2 -53.94 9.09 -43.89
CA ILE A 2 -52.95 9.95 -43.22
C ILE A 2 -52.50 9.17 -41.98
N PRO A 3 -51.20 8.89 -41.77
CA PRO A 3 -50.79 8.20 -40.56
C PRO A 3 -50.83 9.17 -39.36
N PRO A 4 -51.32 8.73 -38.19
CA PRO A 4 -51.41 9.55 -37.01
C PRO A 4 -50.03 9.71 -36.35
N GLY A 5 -49.81 10.88 -35.77
CA GLY A 5 -48.61 11.19 -35.02
C GLY A 5 -48.38 10.27 -33.82
N ALA A 6 -47.12 10.07 -33.50
CA ALA A 6 -46.69 9.62 -32.19
C ALA A 6 -45.51 10.50 -31.77
N LEU A 7 -45.71 11.11 -30.60
CA LEU A 7 -44.80 12.01 -29.92
C LEU A 7 -43.41 11.42 -29.73
N LEU A 8 -42.39 12.25 -29.94
CA LEU A 8 -41.03 12.05 -29.42
C LEU A 8 -41.06 11.97 -27.89
N PRO A 9 -40.46 10.96 -27.23
CA PRO A 9 -39.89 11.18 -25.91
C PRO A 9 -38.45 11.67 -26.11
N LEU A 10 -38.24 12.93 -25.73
CA LEU A 10 -36.94 13.56 -25.54
C LEU A 10 -36.18 12.79 -24.45
N LEU A 11 -35.24 11.92 -24.83
CA LEU A 11 -34.32 11.28 -23.90
C LEU A 11 -33.29 12.33 -23.44
N MET A 12 -33.62 13.07 -22.39
CA MET A 12 -32.64 13.83 -21.62
C MET A 12 -31.74 12.84 -20.88
N VAL A 13 -30.60 12.51 -21.47
CA VAL A 13 -29.50 11.87 -20.75
C VAL A 13 -28.89 12.97 -19.87
N PHE A 14 -29.31 13.02 -18.61
CA PHE A 14 -28.59 13.77 -17.59
C PHE A 14 -27.25 13.09 -17.39
N SER A 15 -26.22 13.61 -18.08
CA SER A 15 -24.83 13.36 -17.73
C SER A 15 -24.59 13.98 -16.35
N LEU A 16 -24.93 13.23 -15.30
CA LEU A 16 -24.38 13.48 -13.97
C LEU A 16 -22.90 13.18 -14.07
N THR A 17 -22.12 14.16 -14.50
CA THR A 17 -20.69 14.20 -14.24
C THR A 17 -20.54 14.24 -12.73
N VAL A 18 -20.48 13.06 -12.11
CA VAL A 18 -19.95 12.91 -10.77
C VAL A 18 -18.47 13.21 -10.92
N SER A 19 -18.13 14.49 -10.88
CA SER A 19 -16.78 14.92 -10.54
C SER A 19 -16.56 14.42 -9.12
N ALA A 20 -16.02 13.20 -9.01
CA ALA A 20 -15.44 12.73 -7.77
C ALA A 20 -14.36 13.76 -7.41
N MET A 21 -14.72 14.65 -6.49
CA MET A 21 -13.81 15.62 -5.90
C MET A 21 -12.62 14.80 -5.40
N GLN A 22 -11.48 14.93 -6.08
CA GLN A 22 -10.27 14.20 -5.78
C GLN A 22 -9.77 14.73 -4.43
N ILE A 23 -10.28 14.14 -3.35
CA ILE A 23 -9.73 14.32 -2.02
C ILE A 23 -8.32 13.75 -2.13
N ASP A 24 -7.32 14.63 -2.19
CA ASP A 24 -5.94 14.23 -2.05
C ASP A 24 -5.86 13.34 -0.80
N ALA A 25 -5.63 12.05 -1.04
CA ALA A 25 -5.48 11.07 0.01
C ALA A 25 -4.37 11.56 0.94
N ASP A 26 -4.68 11.78 2.21
CA ASP A 26 -3.66 12.15 3.20
C ASP A 26 -2.58 11.05 3.20
N PRO A 27 -1.35 11.36 2.75
CA PRO A 27 -0.32 10.34 2.57
C PRO A 27 0.24 9.85 3.91
N ARG A 28 -0.21 10.43 5.04
CA ARG A 28 0.15 9.98 6.38
C ARG A 28 -0.63 8.74 6.81
N THR A 29 -1.82 8.52 6.26
CA THR A 29 -2.68 7.39 6.64
C THR A 29 -3.51 6.89 5.46
N ILE A 30 -3.30 5.62 5.11
CA ILE A 30 -4.15 4.86 4.20
C ILE A 30 -4.92 3.84 5.04
N VAL A 31 -6.25 3.87 4.98
CA VAL A 31 -7.11 2.92 5.71
C VAL A 31 -7.54 1.84 4.73
N SER A 32 -7.59 0.57 5.15
CA SER A 32 -8.22 -0.48 4.36
C SER A 32 -9.73 -0.53 4.62
N PHE A 33 -10.46 -1.09 3.67
CA PHE A 33 -11.88 -1.37 3.86
C PHE A 33 -12.05 -2.75 4.46
N MET A 34 -12.78 -2.84 5.57
CA MET A 34 -13.09 -4.11 6.22
C MET A 34 -13.70 -5.11 5.23
N ASP A 35 -13.00 -6.21 5.04
CA ASP A 35 -13.52 -7.39 4.36
C ASP A 35 -13.94 -8.43 5.40
N LYS A 36 -15.25 -8.53 5.67
CA LYS A 36 -15.79 -9.45 6.68
C LYS A 36 -15.55 -10.93 6.33
N GLY A 37 -15.17 -11.24 5.08
CA GLY A 37 -14.82 -12.59 4.65
C GLY A 37 -13.39 -12.99 4.99
N LEU A 38 -12.52 -12.02 5.31
CA LEU A 38 -11.13 -12.28 5.65
C LEU A 38 -10.96 -12.54 7.15
N SER A 39 -10.02 -13.43 7.47
CA SER A 39 -9.55 -13.58 8.85
C SER A 39 -8.92 -12.26 9.31
N PRO A 40 -9.12 -11.81 10.57
CA PRO A 40 -8.66 -10.49 11.03
C PRO A 40 -7.16 -10.20 10.81
N GLU A 41 -6.32 -11.21 10.83
CA GLU A 41 -4.88 -11.13 10.59
C GLU A 41 -4.50 -10.92 9.11
N LEU A 42 -5.40 -11.24 8.18
CA LEU A 42 -5.26 -10.96 6.74
C LEU A 42 -5.96 -9.65 6.35
N ASP A 43 -6.81 -9.12 7.21
CA ASP A 43 -7.51 -7.85 7.02
C ASP A 43 -6.61 -6.69 7.49
N ILE A 44 -6.10 -5.90 6.54
CA ILE A 44 -5.30 -4.72 6.87
C ILE A 44 -6.25 -3.72 7.52
N LEU A 45 -5.85 -3.12 8.64
CA LEU A 45 -6.58 -2.03 9.24
C LEU A 45 -6.15 -0.70 8.60
N SER A 46 -4.85 -0.46 8.57
CA SER A 46 -4.29 0.80 8.09
C SER A 46 -2.80 0.69 7.81
N VAL A 47 -2.32 1.60 6.98
CA VAL A 47 -0.90 1.95 6.82
C VAL A 47 -0.74 3.38 7.26
N THR A 48 0.13 3.64 8.22
CA THR A 48 0.52 5.01 8.61
C THR A 48 1.96 5.27 8.23
N THR A 49 2.27 6.52 7.93
CA THR A 49 3.63 6.98 7.63
C THR A 49 4.00 8.11 8.58
N ASP A 50 5.20 8.06 9.13
CA ASP A 50 5.76 9.09 10.02
C ASP A 50 7.25 9.32 9.76
N ILE A 51 7.83 10.36 10.36
CA ILE A 51 9.28 10.59 10.42
C ILE A 51 9.76 10.41 11.86
N SER A 52 10.76 9.55 12.07
CA SER A 52 11.38 9.37 13.39
C SER A 52 12.30 10.55 13.73
N PRO A 53 12.64 10.77 15.02
CA PRO A 53 13.60 11.80 15.44
C PRO A 53 15.00 11.66 14.83
N GLU A 54 15.34 10.47 14.34
CA GLU A 54 16.61 10.13 13.71
C GLU A 54 16.55 10.22 12.17
N ASP A 55 15.61 10.99 11.61
CA ASP A 55 15.44 11.22 10.17
C ASP A 55 15.19 9.94 9.36
N HIS A 56 14.36 9.04 9.90
CA HIS A 56 13.88 7.86 9.16
C HIS A 56 12.41 7.99 8.80
N LEU A 57 12.05 7.58 7.58
CA LEU A 57 10.67 7.33 7.20
C LEU A 57 10.20 6.01 7.80
N VAL A 58 9.10 6.05 8.56
CA VAL A 58 8.53 4.90 9.24
C VAL A 58 7.17 4.59 8.64
N PHE A 59 7.02 3.38 8.12
CA PHE A 59 5.73 2.82 7.71
C PHE A 59 5.25 1.82 8.73
N GLN A 60 4.05 2.03 9.29
CA GLN A 60 3.42 1.07 10.17
C GLN A 60 2.19 0.47 9.48
N VAL A 61 2.28 -0.81 9.16
CA VAL A 61 1.17 -1.61 8.62
C VAL A 61 0.50 -2.32 9.78
N LYS A 62 -0.74 -1.93 10.11
CA LYS A 62 -1.57 -2.57 11.12
C LYS A 62 -2.57 -3.51 10.48
N THR A 63 -2.68 -4.71 11.02
CA THR A 63 -3.74 -5.69 10.74
C THR A 63 -4.79 -5.63 11.85
N ARG A 64 -5.97 -6.20 11.62
CA ARG A 64 -7.03 -6.18 12.64
C ARG A 64 -6.81 -7.22 13.74
N GLY A 65 -6.29 -8.36 13.35
CA GLY A 65 -5.87 -9.44 14.22
C GLY A 65 -4.36 -9.59 14.28
N GLU A 66 -3.91 -10.43 15.20
CA GLU A 66 -2.53 -10.87 15.29
C GLU A 66 -2.53 -12.39 15.22
N ARG A 67 -1.62 -12.93 14.42
CA ARG A 67 -1.53 -14.36 14.19
C ARG A 67 -0.20 -14.87 14.75
N ALA A 68 -0.28 -15.83 15.67
CA ALA A 68 0.89 -16.56 16.15
C ALA A 68 1.29 -17.67 15.16
N GLN A 69 0.30 -18.31 14.50
CA GLN A 69 0.46 -19.44 13.59
C GLN A 69 -0.53 -19.36 12.41
N GLY A 70 -0.14 -19.79 11.21
CA GLY A 70 -1.04 -19.90 10.05
C GLY A 70 -0.32 -20.35 8.79
N GLU A 71 -0.97 -20.22 7.62
CA GLU A 71 -0.41 -20.71 6.36
C GLU A 71 0.98 -20.10 6.08
N VAL A 72 1.93 -20.98 5.79
CA VAL A 72 3.33 -20.60 5.53
C VAL A 72 3.45 -19.66 4.32
N ALA A 73 2.48 -19.73 3.40
CA ALA A 73 2.44 -18.91 2.20
C ALA A 73 1.88 -17.50 2.42
N ASP A 74 1.29 -17.18 3.57
CA ASP A 74 0.69 -15.85 3.81
C ASP A 74 1.72 -14.82 4.28
N HIS A 75 1.74 -13.67 3.60
CA HIS A 75 2.70 -12.60 3.81
C HIS A 75 2.02 -11.23 3.86
N LEU A 76 2.61 -10.32 4.65
CA LEU A 76 2.43 -8.88 4.51
C LEU A 76 3.44 -8.37 3.49
N LEU A 77 2.94 -7.54 2.56
CA LEU A 77 3.73 -6.96 1.48
C LEU A 77 3.59 -5.44 1.55
N LEU A 78 4.70 -4.72 1.78
CA LEU A 78 4.76 -3.27 1.60
C LEU A 78 5.36 -2.97 0.23
N ARG A 79 4.65 -2.20 -0.57
CA ARG A 79 5.10 -1.73 -1.87
C ARG A 79 5.39 -0.24 -1.81
N ILE A 80 6.57 0.17 -2.24
CA ILE A 80 6.96 1.57 -2.38
C ILE A 80 7.30 1.85 -3.85
N LEU A 81 6.74 2.93 -4.39
CA LEU A 81 7.02 3.42 -5.73
C LEU A 81 7.79 4.73 -5.61
N HIS A 82 9.02 4.74 -6.09
CA HIS A 82 9.90 5.88 -5.93
C HIS A 82 11.07 5.78 -6.93
N GLY A 83 10.80 6.16 -8.19
CA GLY A 83 11.71 5.94 -9.34
C GLY A 83 11.79 4.49 -9.83
N LYS A 84 11.79 3.52 -8.90
CA LYS A 84 11.60 2.08 -9.11
C LYS A 84 10.38 1.59 -8.30
N VAL A 85 10.03 0.32 -8.43
CA VAL A 85 9.11 -0.36 -7.50
C VAL A 85 9.93 -1.22 -6.56
N TYR A 86 9.78 -0.99 -5.27
CA TYR A 86 10.35 -1.78 -4.20
C TYR A 86 9.24 -2.56 -3.50
N VAL A 87 9.49 -3.83 -3.23
CA VAL A 87 8.56 -4.73 -2.55
C VAL A 87 9.26 -5.37 -1.37
N PHE A 88 8.72 -5.15 -0.18
CA PHE A 88 9.18 -5.76 1.06
C PHE A 88 8.15 -6.79 1.51
N LEU A 89 8.60 -8.03 1.68
CA LEU A 89 7.75 -9.17 1.98
C LEU A 89 8.12 -9.77 3.34
N ILE A 90 7.11 -10.01 4.18
CA ILE A 90 7.29 -10.52 5.53
C ILE A 90 6.24 -11.59 5.81
N PRO A 91 6.63 -12.79 6.26
CA PRO A 91 5.67 -13.82 6.65
C PRO A 91 4.74 -13.31 7.75
N ILE A 92 3.44 -13.61 7.67
CA ILE A 92 2.50 -13.24 8.75
C ILE A 92 2.78 -14.09 10.00
N ASN A 93 3.17 -15.34 9.81
CA ASN A 93 3.53 -16.25 10.90
C ASN A 93 4.87 -15.81 11.55
N LYS A 94 4.86 -15.65 12.89
CA LYS A 94 6.03 -15.30 13.69
C LYS A 94 7.09 -16.40 13.74
N GLU A 95 6.70 -17.67 13.61
CA GLU A 95 7.60 -18.83 13.69
C GLU A 95 8.54 -18.93 12.48
N ASN A 96 8.13 -18.42 11.32
CA ASN A 96 8.94 -18.42 10.09
C ASN A 96 10.05 -17.35 10.06
N GLY A 97 10.30 -16.70 11.20
CA GLY A 97 11.39 -15.78 11.42
C GLY A 97 11.06 -14.32 11.11
N ASN A 98 12.04 -13.46 11.42
CA ASN A 98 12.02 -12.02 11.12
C ASN A 98 12.67 -11.70 9.77
N LYS A 99 12.78 -12.70 8.87
CA LYS A 99 13.41 -12.48 7.58
C LYS A 99 12.47 -11.66 6.70
N VAL A 100 12.99 -10.55 6.21
CA VAL A 100 12.35 -9.68 5.24
C VAL A 100 12.98 -9.97 3.90
N LEU A 101 12.16 -10.21 2.89
CA LEU A 101 12.63 -10.34 1.52
C LEU A 101 12.36 -9.03 0.78
N MET A 102 13.36 -8.54 0.06
CA MET A 102 13.25 -7.32 -0.73
C MET A 102 13.39 -7.66 -2.21
N TYR A 103 12.45 -7.17 -3.00
CA TYR A 103 12.45 -7.29 -4.44
C TYR A 103 12.40 -5.89 -5.06
N GLU A 104 13.04 -5.74 -6.21
CA GLU A 104 13.00 -4.49 -6.96
C GLU A 104 12.69 -4.73 -8.43
N THR A 105 12.04 -3.77 -9.05
CA THR A 105 11.72 -3.83 -10.48
C THR A 105 11.56 -2.44 -11.06
N ALA A 106 11.77 -2.32 -12.38
CA ALA A 106 11.63 -1.06 -13.08
C ALA A 106 10.17 -0.58 -13.03
N LEU A 107 9.99 0.72 -12.84
CA LEU A 107 8.67 1.34 -12.88
C LEU A 107 8.20 1.43 -14.35
N GLN A 108 7.22 0.61 -14.74
CA GLN A 108 6.62 0.70 -16.09
C GLN A 108 5.31 1.52 -16.07
N PRO A 109 4.94 2.20 -17.18
CA PRO A 109 3.74 3.02 -17.26
C PRO A 109 2.43 2.25 -17.01
N ASP A 110 2.37 1.00 -17.49
CA ASP A 110 1.19 0.13 -17.42
C ASP A 110 1.37 -1.04 -16.45
N TYR A 111 2.19 -0.84 -15.40
CA TYR A 111 2.51 -1.91 -14.48
C TYR A 111 1.24 -2.36 -13.71
N PRO A 112 0.92 -3.67 -13.68
CA PRO A 112 -0.17 -4.15 -12.85
C PRO A 112 0.07 -3.78 -11.38
N LEU A 113 -1.02 -3.67 -10.61
CA LEU A 113 -1.02 -3.29 -9.18
C LEU A 113 0.04 -4.05 -8.37
N LEU A 114 0.27 -5.33 -8.71
CA LEU A 114 1.39 -6.15 -8.28
C LEU A 114 1.91 -6.99 -9.47
N PRO A 115 3.21 -6.99 -9.78
CA PRO A 115 3.78 -7.94 -10.72
C PRO A 115 3.73 -9.36 -10.15
N GLN A 116 3.32 -10.32 -10.98
CA GLN A 116 3.15 -11.72 -10.57
C GLN A 116 4.49 -12.41 -10.29
N VAL A 117 5.58 -11.89 -10.84
CA VAL A 117 6.94 -12.41 -10.72
C VAL A 117 7.87 -11.23 -10.42
N LEU A 118 8.58 -11.31 -9.31
CA LEU A 118 9.58 -10.31 -8.91
C LEU A 118 10.92 -10.99 -8.69
N GLU A 119 11.98 -10.44 -9.28
CA GLU A 119 13.35 -10.88 -9.04
C GLU A 119 13.92 -10.19 -7.79
N GLN A 120 14.62 -10.95 -6.95
CA GLN A 120 15.19 -10.49 -5.70
C GLN A 120 16.29 -9.48 -5.99
N SER A 121 16.30 -8.39 -5.23
CA SER A 121 17.43 -7.48 -5.25
C SER A 121 18.66 -8.24 -4.74
N ARG A 122 19.76 -8.24 -5.49
CA ARG A 122 21.01 -8.88 -5.06
C ARG A 122 21.35 -8.35 -3.67
N GLU A 123 21.68 -9.26 -2.76
CA GLU A 123 21.88 -9.12 -1.29
C GLU A 123 22.72 -7.91 -0.82
N ASN A 124 23.36 -7.17 -1.73
CA ASN A 124 24.19 -5.99 -1.46
C ASN A 124 23.46 -4.64 -1.54
N ASP A 125 22.20 -4.58 -2.01
CA ASP A 125 21.46 -3.32 -2.23
C ASP A 125 20.28 -3.11 -1.28
N MET A 126 20.08 -3.98 -0.27
CA MET A 126 19.24 -3.60 0.86
C MET A 126 19.79 -2.27 1.39
N PRO A 127 18.96 -1.21 1.56
CA PRO A 127 19.44 -0.04 2.28
C PRO A 127 20.05 -0.58 3.55
N ARG A 128 21.34 -0.33 3.82
CA ARG A 128 22.07 -0.91 4.97
C ARG A 128 21.41 -0.59 6.34
N HIS A 129 20.31 0.13 6.28
CA HIS A 129 19.53 0.72 7.35
C HIS A 129 18.02 0.46 7.21
N LEU A 130 17.56 -0.39 6.27
CA LEU A 130 16.18 -0.90 6.32
C LEU A 130 16.06 -1.74 7.59
N LYS A 131 15.26 -1.24 8.53
CA LYS A 131 14.90 -1.97 9.74
C LYS A 131 13.44 -2.36 9.64
N VAL A 132 13.15 -3.59 10.05
CA VAL A 132 11.79 -4.09 10.09
C VAL A 132 11.56 -4.74 11.44
N GLU A 133 10.48 -4.33 12.09
CA GLU A 133 10.11 -4.81 13.41
C GLU A 133 8.65 -5.25 13.42
N ARG A 134 8.41 -6.45 13.95
CA ARG A 134 7.05 -6.88 14.24
C ARG A 134 6.53 -6.09 15.42
N VAL A 135 5.33 -5.55 15.29
CA VAL A 135 4.62 -4.85 16.36
C VAL A 135 3.31 -5.57 16.65
N ALA A 136 2.69 -5.29 17.78
CA ALA A 136 1.36 -5.83 18.07
C ALA A 136 0.40 -5.52 16.92
N ARG A 137 -0.22 -6.58 16.37
CA ARG A 137 -1.11 -6.55 15.20
C ARG A 137 -0.50 -5.82 13.98
N GLY A 138 0.74 -6.12 13.62
CA GLY A 138 1.31 -5.53 12.41
C GLY A 138 2.82 -5.59 12.30
N VAL A 139 3.35 -4.73 11.43
CA VAL A 139 4.77 -4.58 11.16
C VAL A 139 5.10 -3.11 10.97
N GLU A 140 6.29 -2.72 11.44
CA GLU A 140 6.93 -1.45 11.18
C GLU A 140 8.11 -1.63 10.22
N PHE A 141 8.20 -0.76 9.20
CA PHE A 141 9.31 -0.67 8.27
C PHE A 141 9.94 0.72 8.42
N THR A 142 11.24 0.76 8.63
CA THR A 142 12.00 2.00 8.87
C THR A 142 13.07 2.12 7.80
N LEU A 143 13.02 3.22 7.06
CA LEU A 143 13.91 3.52 5.94
C LEU A 143 14.57 4.88 6.21
N PRO A 144 15.88 5.07 5.95
CA PRO A 144 16.48 6.40 6.02
C PRO A 144 15.79 7.37 5.06
N LEU A 145 15.56 8.61 5.48
CA LEU A 145 14.99 9.63 4.58
C LEU A 145 15.88 9.89 3.35
N GLU A 146 17.20 9.75 3.49
CA GLU A 146 18.17 9.90 2.39
C GLU A 146 17.96 8.90 1.23
N TRP A 147 17.24 7.80 1.48
CA TRP A 147 16.88 6.84 0.43
C TRP A 147 15.84 7.42 -0.55
N ILE A 148 15.11 8.46 -0.13
CA ILE A 148 14.06 9.09 -0.92
C ILE A 148 14.65 10.24 -1.76
N ASP A 149 14.82 9.99 -3.05
CA ASP A 149 14.87 10.98 -4.13
C ASP A 149 13.63 11.89 -4.14
N PHE A 150 13.76 13.04 -3.46
CA PHE A 150 12.72 14.06 -3.40
C PHE A 150 12.36 14.70 -4.75
N GLY A 151 13.15 14.44 -5.81
CA GLY A 151 12.86 14.85 -7.19
C GLY A 151 11.88 13.94 -7.93
N LYS A 152 11.36 12.88 -7.29
CA LYS A 152 10.42 11.91 -7.89
C LYS A 152 9.06 11.93 -7.23
N ASP A 153 8.09 11.37 -7.94
CA ASP A 153 6.86 10.93 -7.32
C ASP A 153 7.13 9.74 -6.39
N PHE A 154 6.41 9.76 -5.28
CA PHE A 154 6.40 8.75 -4.24
C PHE A 154 4.99 8.18 -4.12
N GLY A 155 4.90 6.87 -3.94
CA GLY A 155 3.65 6.22 -3.59
C GLY A 155 3.95 5.00 -2.75
N PHE A 156 2.97 4.56 -1.97
CA PHE A 156 3.09 3.32 -1.22
C PHE A 156 1.73 2.68 -1.00
N ASP A 157 1.77 1.38 -0.79
CA ASP A 157 0.59 0.57 -0.52
C ASP A 157 0.99 -0.70 0.23
N ALA A 158 0.07 -1.29 0.98
CA ALA A 158 0.31 -2.55 1.67
C ALA A 158 -0.74 -3.59 1.29
N TYR A 159 -0.31 -4.84 1.21
CA TYR A 159 -1.13 -5.98 0.82
C TYR A 159 -0.93 -7.13 1.79
N THR A 160 -1.97 -7.94 1.93
CA THR A 160 -1.85 -9.30 2.44
C THR A 160 -1.99 -10.25 1.26
N VAL A 161 -1.02 -11.13 1.09
CA VAL A 161 -0.94 -12.01 -0.08
C VAL A 161 -0.60 -13.44 0.33
N SER A 162 -1.07 -14.42 -0.43
CA SER A 162 -0.43 -15.73 -0.48
C SER A 162 0.62 -15.70 -1.58
N ALA A 163 1.87 -16.04 -1.24
CA ALA A 163 2.99 -16.01 -2.16
C ALA A 163 3.95 -17.16 -1.90
N GLN A 164 4.62 -17.60 -2.96
CA GLN A 164 5.67 -18.60 -2.92
C GLN A 164 7.00 -17.97 -3.32
N VAL A 165 8.05 -18.27 -2.57
CA VAL A 165 9.42 -17.81 -2.85
C VAL A 165 10.17 -18.99 -3.46
N GLN A 166 10.63 -18.84 -4.70
CA GLN A 166 11.39 -19.84 -5.44
C GLN A 166 12.74 -19.25 -5.85
N GLY A 167 13.78 -19.51 -5.04
CA GLY A 167 15.09 -18.88 -5.22
C GLY A 167 14.96 -17.35 -5.13
N ASP A 168 15.43 -16.67 -6.17
CA ASP A 168 15.36 -15.21 -6.28
C ASP A 168 14.00 -14.70 -6.80
N THR A 169 12.98 -15.57 -6.90
CA THR A 169 11.69 -15.21 -7.49
C THR A 169 10.56 -15.23 -6.46
N LEU A 170 9.76 -14.16 -6.41
CA LEU A 170 8.49 -14.13 -5.70
C LEU A 170 7.33 -14.34 -6.66
N GLU A 171 6.52 -15.38 -6.41
CA GLU A 171 5.28 -15.66 -7.11
C GLU A 171 4.08 -15.35 -6.21
N ILE A 172 3.25 -14.39 -6.58
CA ILE A 172 2.03 -14.04 -5.84
C ILE A 172 0.85 -14.84 -6.39
N SER A 173 0.35 -15.81 -5.61
CA SER A 173 -0.75 -16.68 -6.03
C SER A 173 -2.14 -16.10 -5.70
N ARG A 174 -2.24 -15.29 -4.64
CA ARG A 174 -3.49 -14.64 -4.23
C ARG A 174 -3.21 -13.32 -3.52
N VAL A 175 -4.04 -12.31 -3.81
CA VAL A 175 -4.14 -11.09 -3.00
C VAL A 175 -5.39 -11.21 -2.13
N HIS A 176 -5.22 -11.13 -0.81
CA HIS A 176 -6.32 -11.19 0.15
C HIS A 176 -6.88 -9.78 0.39
N ASP A 177 -6.02 -8.83 0.77
CA ASP A 177 -6.39 -7.44 1.02
C ASP A 177 -5.36 -6.43 0.49
N GLN A 178 -5.80 -5.18 0.36
CA GLN A 178 -5.02 -4.02 -0.06
C GLN A 178 -5.43 -2.78 0.73
N ALA A 179 -4.48 -2.05 1.29
CA ALA A 179 -4.76 -0.77 1.92
C ALA A 179 -5.32 0.24 0.89
N GLY A 180 -6.42 0.90 1.21
CA GLY A 180 -7.05 1.83 0.27
C GLY A 180 -7.77 1.17 -0.92
N LYS A 181 -8.13 -0.12 -0.80
CA LYS A 181 -9.02 -0.85 -1.73
C LYS A 181 -10.14 0.05 -2.28
N GLY A 182 -10.25 0.19 -3.59
CA GLY A 182 -11.29 1.01 -4.23
C GLY A 182 -10.97 2.49 -4.43
N ARG A 183 -9.79 2.99 -4.02
CA ARG A 183 -9.27 4.27 -4.50
C ARG A 183 -8.84 4.12 -5.96
N GLY A 184 -9.71 4.53 -6.90
CA GLY A 184 -9.51 4.37 -8.35
C GLY A 184 -8.48 5.32 -8.98
N GLY A 185 -7.29 5.46 -8.40
CA GLY A 185 -6.23 6.34 -8.90
C GLY A 185 -4.82 5.88 -8.52
N SER A 186 -3.80 6.50 -9.11
CA SER A 186 -2.43 6.29 -8.68
C SER A 186 -2.25 6.90 -7.28
N ASN A 187 -1.94 6.09 -6.27
CA ASN A 187 -1.52 6.55 -4.93
C ASN A 187 -0.11 7.21 -4.95
N LYS A 188 0.17 8.00 -5.99
CA LYS A 188 1.42 8.71 -6.21
C LYS A 188 1.21 10.19 -5.93
N PHE A 189 2.17 10.79 -5.25
CA PHE A 189 2.27 12.21 -4.93
C PHE A 189 3.74 12.60 -5.00
N SER A 190 4.09 13.88 -5.12
CA SER A 190 5.51 14.24 -5.05
C SER A 190 6.10 13.84 -3.68
N ALA A 191 7.33 13.31 -3.65
CA ALA A 191 8.00 12.96 -2.40
C ALA A 191 8.10 14.15 -1.43
N VAL A 192 8.27 15.37 -1.96
CA VAL A 192 8.24 16.61 -1.17
C VAL A 192 6.88 16.84 -0.52
N THR A 193 5.78 16.48 -1.19
CA THR A 193 4.43 16.57 -0.60
C THR A 193 4.31 15.69 0.65
N LEU A 194 4.85 14.48 0.62
CA LEU A 194 4.88 13.61 1.81
C LEU A 194 5.66 14.26 2.94
N LEU A 195 6.90 14.68 2.68
CA LEU A 195 7.75 15.33 3.67
C LEU A 195 7.05 16.54 4.31
N ASN A 196 6.49 17.42 3.48
CA ASN A 196 5.76 18.60 3.95
C ASN A 196 4.58 18.21 4.84
N LYS A 197 3.81 17.18 4.48
CA LYS A 197 2.67 16.70 5.29
C LYS A 197 3.12 16.10 6.62
N LEU A 198 4.23 15.39 6.63
CA LEU A 198 4.82 14.78 7.84
C LEU A 198 5.38 15.83 8.79
N CYS A 199 6.03 16.88 8.27
CA CYS A 199 6.53 18.00 9.07
C CYS A 199 5.44 19.00 9.49
N THR A 200 4.25 18.92 8.91
CA THR A 200 3.15 19.82 9.28
C THR A 200 2.57 19.40 10.64
N PRO A 201 2.47 20.31 11.62
CA PRO A 201 1.85 20.01 12.91
C PRO A 201 0.47 19.40 12.71
N GLN A 202 0.25 18.23 13.31
CA GLN A 202 -1.10 17.68 13.37
C GLN A 202 -1.93 18.70 14.16
N ARG A 203 -3.06 19.17 13.60
CA ARG A 203 -4.08 19.78 14.45
C ARG A 203 -4.38 18.72 15.51
N LEU A 204 -4.00 19.01 16.75
CA LEU A 204 -4.26 18.17 17.92
C LEU A 204 -5.67 17.61 17.75
N ARG A 205 -5.79 16.29 17.58
CA ARG A 205 -7.02 15.61 17.98
C ARG A 205 -7.08 15.79 19.50
N ALA A 206 -7.59 16.94 19.92
CA ALA A 206 -7.94 17.18 21.29
C ALA A 206 -8.94 16.08 21.70
N GLY A 207 -8.54 15.26 22.68
CA GLY A 207 -9.41 14.31 23.35
C GLY A 207 -9.33 12.89 22.81
N ARG A 208 -8.53 12.06 23.48
CA ARG A 208 -8.96 10.77 24.04
C ARG A 208 -7.82 10.22 24.89
N ASP A 209 -7.70 10.80 26.09
CA ASP A 209 -7.48 9.99 27.28
C ASP A 209 -8.84 9.41 27.71
#